data_AF-A0A3M1A126-F1
#
_entry.id   AF-A0A3M1A126-F1
#
_cell.length_a   1.000
_cell.length_b   1.000
_cell.length_c   1.000
_cell.angle_alpha   90.00
_cell.angle_beta   90.00
_cell.angle_gamma   90.00
#
_symmetry.space_group_name_H-M   'P 1'
#
loop_
_entity.id
_entity.type
_entity.pdbx_description
1 polymer ?
#
loop_
_entity_poly.entity_id
_entity_poly.type
_entity_poly.pdbx_seq_one_letter_code
_entity_poly.pdbx_strand_id
1 'polypeptide(L)'
;DLIRVNTEIGYFVNKVWITEGIKPGTVVCSHHIGRWRRIQDNQVGNRWATNLVDIKELQPGKWKMRVVDGIRPFKSHDPDSARIFWSDGGVHQNITFPVHPDPISGMHCWHQKVRIEKAHPEDRYGDVYVDTQKSFQVYKEWLKMTRPAPGPNGLRRPLWFKRPLRPVDEAFYLK
;
A
#
# COMPACT_ATOMS: atom_id res chain seq x y z
N ASP A 1 4.43 1.61 -21.81
CA ASP A 1 3.57 0.41 -21.63
C ASP A 1 3.02 0.30 -20.24
N LEU A 2 1.91 -0.45 -20.10
CA LEU A 2 1.39 -0.87 -18.80
C LEU A 2 1.95 -2.25 -18.44
N ILE A 3 2.27 -2.42 -17.17
CA ILE A 3 2.75 -3.67 -16.58
C ILE A 3 1.92 -4.02 -15.35
N ARG A 4 1.78 -5.32 -15.08
CA ARG A 4 1.38 -5.81 -13.76
C ARG A 4 2.62 -6.00 -12.91
N VAL A 5 2.63 -5.38 -11.74
CA VAL A 5 3.57 -5.69 -10.67
C VAL A 5 2.88 -6.67 -9.74
N ASN A 6 3.24 -7.95 -9.86
CA ASN A 6 2.68 -9.02 -9.05
C ASN A 6 3.44 -9.15 -7.74
N THR A 7 2.72 -9.08 -6.64
CA THR A 7 3.18 -9.36 -5.29
C THR A 7 2.70 -10.74 -4.84
N GLU A 8 3.00 -11.12 -3.61
CA GLU A 8 2.55 -12.39 -3.04
C GLU A 8 1.03 -12.47 -2.84
N ILE A 9 0.37 -11.33 -2.61
CA ILE A 9 -1.06 -11.27 -2.27
C ILE A 9 -1.91 -10.62 -3.36
N GLY A 10 -1.32 -10.16 -4.46
CA GLY A 10 -2.07 -9.49 -5.51
C GLY A 10 -1.21 -8.83 -6.55
N TYR A 11 -1.71 -7.74 -7.11
CA TYR A 11 -0.99 -6.98 -8.13
C TYR A 11 -1.49 -5.54 -8.22
N PHE A 12 -0.68 -4.68 -8.81
CA PHE A 12 -1.11 -3.37 -9.29
C PHE A 12 -0.64 -3.13 -10.72
N VAL A 13 -1.39 -2.32 -11.46
CA VAL A 13 -1.09 -1.99 -12.86
C VAL A 13 -0.52 -0.57 -12.92
N ASN A 14 0.71 -0.45 -13.41
CA ASN A 14 1.42 0.82 -13.50
C ASN A 14 2.09 1.00 -14.86
N LYS A 15 2.53 2.22 -15.17
CA LYS A 15 3.37 2.53 -16.31
C LYS A 15 4.82 2.13 -16.00
N VAL A 16 5.53 1.62 -17.01
CA VAL A 16 6.97 1.33 -16.91
C VAL A 16 7.79 2.49 -17.48
N TRP A 17 8.86 2.86 -16.78
CA TRP A 17 9.93 3.72 -17.28
C TRP A 17 11.24 2.91 -17.27
N ILE A 18 11.80 2.70 -18.46
CA ILE A 18 13.08 2.02 -18.63
C ILE A 18 14.22 3.03 -18.48
N THR A 19 15.19 2.71 -17.65
CA THR A 19 16.36 3.56 -17.38
C THR A 19 17.58 2.69 -17.04
N GLU A 20 18.77 3.17 -17.38
CA GLU A 20 20.05 2.55 -17.02
C GLU A 20 20.47 2.86 -15.57
N GLY A 21 19.77 3.78 -14.90
CA GLY A 21 20.08 4.20 -13.53
C GLY A 21 19.71 3.18 -12.43
N ILE A 22 19.09 2.05 -12.78
CA ILE A 22 18.66 1.02 -11.83
C ILE A 22 19.43 -0.28 -12.09
N LYS A 23 19.93 -0.90 -11.01
CA LYS A 23 20.63 -2.19 -11.07
C LYS A 23 19.76 -3.25 -11.77
N PRO A 24 20.31 -4.04 -12.71
CA PRO A 24 19.60 -5.16 -13.32
C PRO A 24 19.00 -6.11 -12.28
N GLY A 25 17.74 -6.50 -12.47
CA GLY A 25 16.99 -7.35 -11.53
C GLY A 25 16.25 -6.59 -10.43
N THR A 26 16.40 -5.26 -10.36
CA THR A 26 15.68 -4.40 -9.40
C THR A 26 14.65 -3.54 -10.11
N VAL A 27 13.50 -3.35 -9.46
CA VAL A 27 12.52 -2.33 -9.85
C VAL A 27 12.36 -1.34 -8.71
N VAL A 28 12.18 -0.07 -9.04
CA VAL A 28 11.98 1.00 -8.07
C VAL A 28 10.65 1.66 -8.33
N CYS A 29 9.81 1.79 -7.29
CA CYS A 29 8.52 2.45 -7.40
C CYS A 29 8.24 3.29 -6.15
N SER A 30 7.99 4.58 -6.36
CA SER A 30 7.70 5.53 -5.29
C SER A 30 6.32 5.27 -4.67
N HIS A 31 6.24 5.32 -3.34
CA HIS A 31 5.00 5.11 -2.58
C HIS A 31 4.26 6.42 -2.23
N HIS A 32 4.76 7.57 -2.68
CA HIS A 32 4.24 8.88 -2.26
C HIS A 32 2.99 9.35 -3.04
N ILE A 33 2.65 8.66 -4.14
CA ILE A 33 1.50 8.93 -5.00
C ILE A 33 0.48 7.78 -4.93
N GLY A 34 -0.69 7.95 -5.53
CA GLY A 34 -1.77 6.95 -5.48
C GLY A 34 -2.75 7.18 -4.33
N ARG A 35 -2.95 8.43 -3.88
CA ARG A 35 -4.05 8.71 -2.96
C ARG A 35 -5.37 8.52 -3.70
N TRP A 36 -6.39 8.09 -2.99
CA TRP A 36 -7.68 7.78 -3.59
C TRP A 36 -8.83 8.19 -2.67
N ARG A 37 -10.02 8.30 -3.25
CA ARG A 37 -11.29 8.56 -2.58
C ARG A 37 -12.39 7.73 -3.25
N ARG A 38 -13.44 7.38 -2.51
CA ARG A 38 -14.64 6.75 -3.09
C ARG A 38 -15.70 7.81 -3.38
N ILE A 39 -16.76 7.41 -4.07
CA ILE A 39 -17.84 8.30 -4.44
C ILE A 39 -18.57 8.89 -3.21
N GLN A 40 -18.70 8.12 -2.13
CA GLN A 40 -19.26 8.64 -0.87
C GLN A 40 -18.35 9.67 -0.17
N ASP A 41 -17.05 9.67 -0.47
CA ASP A 41 -16.08 10.57 0.15
C ASP A 41 -16.00 11.92 -0.60
N ASN A 42 -16.73 12.07 -1.72
CA ASN A 42 -16.56 13.19 -2.66
C ASN A 42 -17.02 14.56 -2.11
N GLN A 43 -17.81 14.58 -1.02
CA GLN A 43 -18.27 15.80 -0.35
C GLN A 43 -17.24 16.38 0.62
N VAL A 44 -16.27 15.57 1.08
CA VAL A 44 -15.30 15.93 2.13
C VAL A 44 -13.85 15.72 1.66
N GLY A 45 -13.64 14.84 0.69
CA GLY A 45 -12.32 14.40 0.25
C GLY A 45 -11.58 15.43 -0.60
N ASN A 46 -10.28 15.59 -0.33
CA ASN A 46 -9.36 16.39 -1.14
C ASN A 46 -9.32 15.87 -2.58
N ARG A 47 -9.58 16.72 -3.58
CA ARG A 47 -9.57 16.39 -5.02
C ARG A 47 -8.28 16.78 -5.76
N TRP A 48 -7.35 17.46 -5.09
CA TRP A 48 -6.09 17.96 -5.68
C TRP A 48 -5.13 16.84 -6.08
N ALA A 49 -5.08 15.77 -5.29
CA ALA A 49 -4.08 14.72 -5.44
C ALA A 49 -4.67 13.31 -5.29
N THR A 50 -5.98 13.14 -5.49
CA THR A 50 -6.65 11.85 -5.30
C THR A 50 -7.36 11.37 -6.55
N ASN A 51 -7.28 10.07 -6.82
CA ASN A 51 -8.12 9.41 -7.82
C ASN A 51 -9.49 9.06 -7.22
N LEU A 52 -10.56 9.17 -8.01
CA LEU A 52 -11.84 8.55 -7.66
C LEU A 52 -11.77 7.07 -8.00
N VAL A 53 -12.05 6.20 -7.04
CA VAL A 53 -11.97 4.74 -7.22
C VAL A 53 -13.28 4.05 -6.88
N ASP A 54 -13.52 2.93 -7.58
CA ASP A 54 -14.53 1.93 -7.26
C ASP A 54 -13.81 0.72 -6.66
N ILE A 55 -14.28 0.27 -5.49
CA ILE A 55 -13.69 -0.87 -4.76
C ILE A 55 -14.75 -1.94 -4.65
N LYS A 56 -14.47 -3.12 -5.20
CA LYS A 56 -15.38 -4.26 -5.23
C LYS A 56 -14.71 -5.50 -4.69
N GLU A 57 -15.44 -6.24 -3.86
CA GLU A 57 -15.09 -7.61 -3.51
C GLU A 57 -15.57 -8.52 -4.63
N LEU A 58 -14.65 -9.13 -5.37
CA LEU A 58 -14.97 -10.02 -6.49
C LEU A 58 -15.34 -11.43 -6.00
N GLN A 59 -14.74 -11.83 -4.87
CA GLN A 59 -14.96 -13.08 -4.15
C GLN A 59 -14.60 -12.83 -2.68
N PRO A 60 -15.03 -13.67 -1.71
CA PRO A 60 -14.70 -13.47 -0.30
C PRO A 60 -13.20 -13.28 -0.03
N GLY A 61 -12.82 -12.10 0.47
CA GLY A 61 -11.44 -11.69 0.74
C GLY A 61 -10.63 -11.23 -0.48
N LYS A 62 -11.20 -11.20 -1.69
CA LYS A 62 -10.51 -10.82 -2.92
C LYS A 62 -11.09 -9.52 -3.47
N TRP A 63 -10.31 -8.46 -3.36
CA TRP A 63 -10.72 -7.10 -3.62
C TRP A 63 -10.06 -6.57 -4.89
N LYS A 64 -10.84 -5.85 -5.70
CA LYS A 64 -10.35 -5.08 -6.83
C LYS A 64 -10.70 -3.61 -6.65
N MET A 65 -9.70 -2.76 -6.75
CA MET A 65 -9.85 -1.31 -6.85
C MET A 65 -9.60 -0.89 -8.29
N ARG A 66 -10.51 -0.10 -8.85
CA ARG A 66 -10.39 0.46 -10.20
C ARG A 66 -10.53 1.98 -10.15
N VAL A 67 -9.62 2.67 -10.84
CA VAL A 67 -9.74 4.12 -11.03
C VAL A 67 -10.92 4.41 -11.97
N VAL A 68 -11.83 5.26 -11.51
CA VAL A 68 -13.05 5.68 -12.22
C VAL A 68 -12.88 7.06 -12.84
N ASP A 69 -12.29 8.00 -12.09
CA ASP A 69 -11.96 9.35 -12.56
C ASP A 69 -10.61 9.78 -11.99
N GLY A 70 -9.80 10.43 -12.82
CA GLY A 70 -8.46 10.88 -12.47
C GLY A 70 -8.45 12.26 -11.80
N ILE A 71 -7.25 12.82 -11.67
CA ILE A 71 -7.09 14.21 -11.25
C ILE A 71 -7.35 15.12 -12.44
N ARG A 72 -8.12 16.20 -12.20
CA ARG A 72 -8.40 17.25 -13.18
C ARG A 72 -8.82 18.54 -12.48
N PRO A 73 -8.74 19.70 -13.17
CA PRO A 73 -9.36 20.93 -12.72
C PRO A 73 -10.81 20.73 -12.28
N PHE A 74 -11.20 21.43 -11.23
CA PHE A 74 -12.59 21.48 -10.77
C PHE A 74 -12.93 22.87 -10.24
N LYS A 75 -14.21 23.21 -10.25
CA LYS A 75 -14.70 24.47 -9.67
C LYS A 75 -14.88 24.29 -8.16
N SER A 76 -14.38 25.24 -7.38
CA SER A 76 -14.63 25.36 -5.94
C SER A 76 -14.51 26.82 -5.49
N HIS A 77 -14.65 27.08 -4.19
CA HIS A 77 -14.40 28.41 -3.62
C HIS A 77 -12.93 28.83 -3.70
N ASP A 78 -12.01 27.88 -3.82
CA ASP A 78 -10.59 28.13 -4.06
C ASP A 78 -10.34 28.21 -5.58
N PRO A 79 -9.96 29.38 -6.15
CA PRO A 79 -9.76 29.53 -7.58
C PRO A 79 -8.59 28.68 -8.14
N ASP A 80 -7.64 28.27 -7.30
CA ASP A 80 -6.50 27.47 -7.74
C ASP A 80 -6.89 26.02 -8.07
N SER A 81 -8.03 25.54 -7.56
CA SER A 81 -8.58 24.23 -7.95
C SER A 81 -8.89 24.10 -9.44
N ALA A 82 -9.09 25.23 -10.14
CA ALA A 82 -9.29 25.27 -11.59
C ALA A 82 -7.96 25.28 -12.38
N ARG A 83 -6.82 25.43 -11.71
CA ARG A 83 -5.48 25.56 -12.30
C ARG A 83 -4.66 24.27 -12.25
N ILE A 84 -5.23 23.18 -11.76
CA ILE A 84 -4.57 21.86 -11.71
C ILE A 84 -4.14 21.44 -13.12
N PHE A 85 -2.84 21.40 -13.37
CA PHE A 85 -2.28 21.08 -14.69
C PHE A 85 -1.72 19.64 -14.77
N TRP A 86 -1.72 18.89 -13.67
CA TRP A 86 -1.37 17.48 -13.65
C TRP A 86 -2.62 16.59 -13.71
N SER A 87 -2.48 15.40 -14.29
CA SER A 87 -3.57 14.43 -14.47
C SER A 87 -3.31 13.09 -13.80
N ASP A 88 -2.06 12.80 -13.43
CA ASP A 88 -1.67 11.51 -12.89
C ASP A 88 -1.76 11.51 -11.35
N GLY A 89 -2.76 10.81 -10.81
CA GLY A 89 -2.91 10.60 -9.37
C GLY A 89 -2.08 9.45 -8.80
N GLY A 90 -1.37 8.71 -9.64
CA GLY A 90 -0.56 7.56 -9.25
C GLY A 90 -1.38 6.31 -8.90
N VAL A 91 -0.67 5.29 -8.41
CA VAL A 91 -1.23 3.99 -8.06
C VAL A 91 -0.96 3.67 -6.60
N HIS A 92 -1.98 3.25 -5.85
CA HIS A 92 -1.82 2.91 -4.45
C HIS A 92 -1.17 1.53 -4.27
N GLN A 93 0.14 1.44 -4.45
CA GLN A 93 0.85 0.16 -4.47
C GLN A 93 0.91 -0.54 -3.10
N ASN A 94 0.98 0.22 -2.00
CA ASN A 94 1.32 -0.32 -0.68
C ASN A 94 0.35 -1.41 -0.19
N ILE A 95 -0.93 -1.32 -0.57
CA ILE A 95 -1.96 -2.29 -0.17
C ILE A 95 -1.79 -3.66 -0.85
N THR A 96 -0.96 -3.76 -1.89
CA THR A 96 -0.64 -5.03 -2.53
C THR A 96 0.52 -5.75 -1.86
N PHE A 97 1.22 -5.14 -0.92
CA PHE A 97 2.33 -5.77 -0.23
C PHE A 97 1.84 -6.38 1.10
N PRO A 98 2.06 -7.69 1.35
CA PRO A 98 1.67 -8.31 2.60
C PRO A 98 2.43 -7.76 3.80
N VAL A 99 1.87 -8.01 4.99
CA VAL A 99 2.50 -7.64 6.26
C VAL A 99 3.67 -8.58 6.53
N HIS A 100 4.88 -8.04 6.39
CA HIS A 100 6.14 -8.68 6.73
C HIS A 100 6.73 -8.04 8.01
N PRO A 101 6.30 -8.46 9.21
CA PRO A 101 6.86 -7.91 10.44
C PRO A 101 8.22 -8.52 10.70
N ASP A 102 9.29 -7.72 10.66
CA ASP A 102 10.63 -8.12 11.06
C ASP A 102 10.57 -8.93 12.39
N PRO A 103 11.04 -10.19 12.43
CA PRO A 103 10.78 -11.07 13.57
C PRO A 103 11.37 -10.60 14.90
N ILE A 104 12.29 -9.64 14.88
CA ILE A 104 12.99 -9.09 16.04
C ILE A 104 12.32 -7.80 16.53
N SER A 105 12.16 -6.81 15.65
CA SER A 105 11.67 -5.47 15.99
C SER A 105 10.15 -5.31 15.81
N GLY A 106 9.55 -6.11 14.94
CA GLY A 106 8.17 -5.99 14.48
C GLY A 106 7.92 -4.86 13.50
N MET A 107 8.97 -4.23 12.93
CA MET A 107 8.84 -3.22 11.88
C MET A 107 8.43 -3.87 10.55
N HIS A 108 7.72 -3.13 9.69
CA HIS A 108 7.35 -3.65 8.38
C HIS A 108 8.54 -3.64 7.40
N CYS A 109 8.78 -4.77 6.73
CA CYS A 109 9.80 -4.90 5.69
C CYS A 109 9.26 -4.46 4.31
N TRP A 110 9.68 -3.28 3.87
CA TRP A 110 9.17 -2.65 2.63
C TRP A 110 9.84 -3.12 1.34
N HIS A 111 11.06 -3.69 1.40
CA HIS A 111 11.72 -4.25 0.23
C HIS A 111 11.25 -5.68 0.01
N GLN A 112 10.51 -5.91 -1.07
CA GLN A 112 9.84 -7.17 -1.33
C GLN A 112 10.12 -7.67 -2.75
N LYS A 113 10.12 -9.00 -2.90
CA LYS A 113 10.20 -9.64 -4.21
C LYS A 113 8.89 -9.41 -4.97
N VAL A 114 9.01 -9.05 -6.24
CA VAL A 114 7.88 -8.93 -7.17
C VAL A 114 8.17 -9.66 -8.47
N ARG A 115 7.12 -9.96 -9.24
CA ARG A 115 7.22 -10.43 -10.63
C ARG A 115 6.54 -9.41 -11.55
N ILE A 116 7.25 -9.00 -12.60
CA ILE A 116 6.73 -8.09 -13.61
C ILE A 116 6.20 -8.90 -14.79
N GLU A 117 5.07 -8.51 -15.34
CA GLU A 117 4.57 -8.98 -16.64
C GLU A 117 3.87 -7.85 -17.38
N LYS A 118 3.65 -8.02 -18.69
CA LYS A 118 2.83 -7.08 -19.47
C LYS A 118 1.42 -7.04 -18.89
N ALA A 119 0.83 -5.85 -18.84
CA ALA A 119 -0.58 -5.73 -18.47
C ALA A 119 -1.45 -6.52 -19.46
N HIS A 120 -2.51 -7.13 -18.93
CA HIS A 120 -3.46 -7.91 -19.70
C HIS A 120 -4.47 -6.99 -20.43
N PRO A 121 -5.20 -7.47 -21.44
CA PRO A 121 -6.15 -6.65 -22.20
C PRO A 121 -7.21 -5.94 -21.35
N GLU A 122 -7.65 -6.55 -20.24
CA GLU A 122 -8.67 -6.02 -19.34
C GLU A 122 -8.13 -5.07 -18.24
N ASP A 123 -6.81 -4.96 -18.13
CA ASP A 123 -6.15 -4.11 -17.16
C ASP A 123 -6.21 -2.65 -17.55
N ARG A 124 -6.31 -1.81 -16.53
CA ARG A 124 -6.25 -0.36 -16.67
C ARG A 124 -5.20 0.19 -15.73
N TYR A 125 -4.59 1.30 -16.13
CA TYR A 125 -3.70 2.05 -15.26
C TYR A 125 -4.37 2.34 -13.91
N GLY A 126 -3.67 2.05 -12.81
CA GLY A 126 -4.17 2.26 -11.46
C GLY A 126 -5.09 1.16 -10.93
N ASP A 127 -5.34 0.09 -11.70
CA ASP A 127 -5.98 -1.10 -11.16
C ASP A 127 -5.11 -1.70 -10.05
N VAL A 128 -5.79 -2.13 -8.97
CA VAL A 128 -5.18 -2.85 -7.87
C VAL A 128 -6.05 -4.04 -7.52
N TYR A 129 -5.42 -5.16 -7.21
CA TYR A 129 -6.07 -6.37 -6.74
C TYR A 129 -5.34 -6.91 -5.51
N VAL A 130 -6.09 -7.36 -4.51
CA VAL A 130 -5.56 -7.85 -3.23
C VAL A 130 -6.38 -9.05 -2.72
N ASP A 131 -5.68 -10.06 -2.22
CA ASP A 131 -6.22 -11.20 -1.48
C ASP A 131 -5.90 -11.06 0.02
N THR A 132 -6.91 -10.76 0.83
CA THR A 132 -6.75 -10.52 2.27
C THR A 132 -6.51 -11.81 3.05
N GLN A 133 -6.98 -12.95 2.54
CA GLN A 133 -6.72 -14.24 3.17
C GLN A 133 -5.24 -14.61 3.03
N LYS A 134 -4.66 -14.42 1.84
CA LYS A 134 -3.22 -14.58 1.63
C LYS A 134 -2.41 -13.62 2.48
N SER A 135 -2.82 -12.34 2.58
CA SER A 135 -2.15 -11.36 3.46
C SER A 135 -2.07 -11.86 4.91
N PHE A 136 -3.16 -12.44 5.42
CA PHE A 136 -3.17 -12.99 6.77
C PHE A 136 -2.34 -14.28 6.91
N GLN A 137 -2.29 -15.12 5.88
CA GLN A 137 -1.42 -16.30 5.84
C GLN A 137 0.06 -15.90 5.92
N VAL A 138 0.50 -14.95 5.08
CA VAL A 138 1.88 -14.44 5.10
C VAL A 138 2.22 -13.84 6.46
N TYR A 139 1.32 -13.04 7.05
CA TYR A 139 1.50 -12.54 8.41
C TYR A 139 1.74 -13.67 9.43
N LYS A 140 0.95 -14.76 9.37
CA LYS A 140 1.13 -15.92 10.26
C LYS A 140 2.44 -16.65 10.03
N GLU A 141 2.91 -16.75 8.79
CA GLU A 141 4.20 -17.36 8.46
C GLU A 141 5.36 -16.59 9.09
N TRP A 142 5.33 -15.26 8.97
CA TRP A 142 6.31 -14.40 9.62
C TRP A 142 6.20 -14.42 11.14
N LEU A 143 4.98 -14.47 11.69
CA LEU A 143 4.75 -14.58 13.13
C LEU A 143 5.41 -15.84 13.72
N LYS A 144 5.43 -16.96 12.99
CA LYS A 144 6.11 -18.20 13.43
C LYS A 144 7.62 -18.03 13.60
N MET A 145 8.23 -17.03 12.97
CA MET A 145 9.66 -16.72 13.11
C MET A 145 9.95 -15.87 14.36
N THR A 146 8.91 -15.33 15.00
CA THR A 146 9.04 -14.45 16.18
C THR A 146 9.21 -15.25 17.47
N ARG A 147 9.76 -14.59 18.49
CA ARG A 147 9.71 -15.11 19.87
C ARG A 147 8.42 -14.61 20.54
N PRO A 148 7.60 -15.49 21.13
CA PRO A 148 6.39 -15.06 21.82
C PRO A 148 6.73 -14.27 23.09
N ALA A 149 5.81 -13.42 23.52
CA ALA A 149 5.87 -12.81 24.84
C ALA A 149 5.47 -13.85 25.93
N PRO A 150 5.90 -13.67 27.19
CA PRO A 150 6.75 -12.59 27.69
C PRO A 150 8.21 -12.75 27.30
N GLY A 151 8.87 -11.63 27.03
CA GLY A 151 10.32 -11.53 27.06
C GLY A 151 10.87 -11.47 28.50
N PRO A 152 12.17 -11.25 28.66
CA PRO A 152 12.79 -11.10 29.98
C PRO A 152 12.06 -10.07 30.85
N ASN A 153 11.96 -10.34 32.15
CA ASN A 153 11.30 -9.49 33.15
C ASN A 153 9.79 -9.26 32.90
N GLY A 154 9.09 -10.16 32.21
CA GLY A 154 7.64 -10.05 31.98
C GLY A 154 7.24 -9.03 30.92
N LEU A 155 8.21 -8.55 30.13
CA LEU A 155 7.97 -7.55 29.10
C LEU A 155 7.28 -8.14 27.87
N ARG A 156 6.25 -7.48 27.36
CA ARG A 156 5.68 -7.70 26.02
C ARG A 156 6.72 -7.44 24.93
N ARG A 157 7.55 -6.39 25.12
CA ARG A 157 8.58 -5.91 24.18
C ARG A 157 9.68 -5.12 24.91
N PRO A 158 10.89 -4.96 24.35
CA PRO A 158 11.97 -4.20 24.99
C PRO A 158 11.69 -2.70 25.16
N LEU A 159 12.13 -2.13 26.29
CA LEU A 159 11.94 -0.71 26.64
C LEU A 159 12.81 0.25 25.81
N TRP A 160 13.99 -0.19 25.36
CA TRP A 160 14.98 0.63 24.65
C TRP A 160 14.69 0.84 23.16
N PHE A 161 13.73 0.12 22.58
CA PHE A 161 13.31 0.36 21.20
C PHE A 161 12.47 1.64 21.11
N LYS A 162 13.01 2.67 20.43
CA LYS A 162 12.31 3.94 20.17
C LYS A 162 11.05 3.69 19.34
N ARG A 163 9.97 4.41 19.68
CA ARG A 163 8.69 4.32 18.99
C ARG A 163 8.05 5.69 18.86
N PRO A 164 7.39 6.00 17.74
CA PRO A 164 6.42 7.08 17.70
C PRO A 164 5.36 6.82 18.79
N LEU A 165 5.08 7.84 19.61
CA LEU A 165 4.09 7.75 20.69
C LEU A 165 4.37 6.58 21.67
N ARG A 166 5.62 6.51 22.19
CA ARG A 166 6.00 5.50 23.20
C ARG A 166 5.00 5.52 24.37
N PRO A 167 4.37 4.38 24.72
CA PRO A 167 3.41 4.32 25.82
C PRO A 167 4.11 4.43 27.19
N VAL A 168 3.32 4.57 28.26
CA VAL A 168 3.81 4.49 29.64
C VAL A 168 4.41 3.12 29.95
N ASP A 169 5.37 3.05 30.87
CA ASP A 169 6.19 1.86 31.11
C ASP A 169 5.35 0.64 31.53
N GLU A 170 4.24 0.83 32.26
CA GLU A 170 3.33 -0.24 32.69
C GLU A 170 2.69 -0.98 31.51
N ALA A 171 2.50 -0.29 30.37
CA ALA A 171 1.93 -0.90 29.16
C ALA A 171 2.89 -1.90 28.48
N PHE A 172 4.17 -1.89 28.86
CA PHE A 172 5.14 -2.84 28.35
C PHE A 172 5.11 -4.19 29.06
N TYR A 173 4.44 -4.32 30.20
CA TYR A 173 4.40 -5.58 30.94
C TYR A 173 3.15 -6.41 30.60
N LEU A 174 3.30 -7.73 30.57
CA LEU A 174 2.14 -8.63 30.58
C LEU A 174 1.50 -8.56 31.96
N LYS A 175 0.19 -8.32 31.97
CA LYS A 175 -0.65 -8.43 33.17
C LYS A 175 -1.20 -9.84 33.22
#